data_AF-A0A6N8IMF6-F1
#
_entry.id   AF-A0A6N8IMF6-F1
#
_cell.length_a   1.000
_cell.length_b   1.000
_cell.length_c   1.000
_cell.angle_alpha   90.00
_cell.angle_beta   90.00
_cell.angle_gamma   90.00
#
_symmetry.space_group_name_H-M   'P 1'
#
loop_
_entity.id
_entity.type
_entity.pdbx_description
1 polymer ?
#
loop_
_entity_poly.entity_id
_entity_poly.type
_entity_poly.pdbx_seq_one_letter_code
_entity_poly.pdbx_strand_id
1 'polypeptide(L)'
;MTKERKDHRCAKWQVFLMRSKAGHWMFEVRGPDDQVMGGGGGYEDAFEALDAAEDAFPGCDMKWVIQQPMGYMVNTAKREAE
;
A
#
# COMPACT_ATOMS: atom_id res chain seq x y z
N MET A 1 12.48 8.39 35.65
CA MET A 1 11.33 7.97 34.81
C MET A 1 11.56 8.49 33.41
N THR A 2 12.35 7.77 32.64
CA THR A 2 12.61 8.10 31.24
C THR A 2 11.37 7.67 30.48
N LYS A 3 10.58 8.64 29.98
CA LYS A 3 9.53 8.35 29.00
C LYS A 3 10.26 7.74 27.81
N GLU A 4 10.25 6.41 27.72
CA GLU A 4 10.45 5.70 26.47
C GLU A 4 9.50 6.38 25.51
N ARG A 5 10.06 7.22 24.63
CA ARG A 5 9.41 7.49 23.36
C ARG A 5 9.27 6.09 22.80
N LYS A 6 8.07 5.53 22.87
CA LYS A 6 7.67 4.46 21.96
C LYS A 6 8.05 5.06 20.62
N ASP A 7 9.19 4.62 20.12
CA ASP A 7 9.44 4.40 18.72
C ASP A 7 8.21 3.61 18.25
N HIS A 8 7.11 4.32 18.02
CA HIS A 8 6.19 4.06 16.93
C HIS A 8 7.08 4.24 15.69
N ARG A 9 8.04 3.33 15.50
CA ARG A 9 8.45 2.93 14.17
C ARG A 9 7.12 2.57 13.57
N CYS A 10 6.59 3.48 12.75
CA CYS A 10 5.32 3.29 12.08
C CYS A 10 5.35 1.86 11.60
N ALA A 11 4.49 1.02 12.17
CA ALA A 11 4.30 -0.32 11.70
C ALA A 11 4.18 -0.20 10.18
N LYS A 12 5.00 -0.93 9.41
CA LYS A 12 5.05 -0.73 7.96
C LYS A 12 3.72 -1.16 7.38
N TRP A 13 2.95 -0.23 6.83
CA TRP A 13 1.67 -0.55 6.19
C TRP A 13 1.98 -1.00 4.76
N GLN A 14 1.28 -2.01 4.29
CA GLN A 14 1.48 -2.56 2.96
C GLN A 14 0.29 -2.20 2.09
N VAL A 15 0.54 -1.70 0.89
CA VAL A 15 -0.51 -1.38 -0.05
C VAL A 15 -0.45 -2.33 -1.21
N PHE A 16 -1.53 -3.06 -1.43
CA PHE A 16 -1.67 -4.04 -2.47
C PHE A 16 -2.43 -3.43 -3.65
N LEU A 17 -1.73 -3.21 -4.75
CA LEU A 17 -2.34 -2.83 -6.02
C LEU A 17 -2.85 -4.07 -6.74
N MET A 18 -4.11 -4.04 -7.14
CA MET A 18 -4.81 -5.13 -7.83
C MET A 18 -5.54 -4.60 -9.05
N ARG A 19 -5.71 -5.46 -10.07
CA ARG A 19 -6.51 -5.14 -11.25
C ARG A 19 -7.83 -5.91 -11.23
N SER A 20 -8.94 -5.19 -11.26
CA SER A 20 -10.28 -5.75 -11.33
C SER A 20 -10.53 -6.47 -12.66
N LYS A 21 -11.54 -7.34 -12.71
CA LYS A 21 -11.98 -7.99 -13.95
C LYS A 21 -12.42 -7.00 -15.03
N ALA A 22 -12.89 -5.83 -14.64
CA ALA A 22 -13.28 -4.75 -15.55
C ALA A 22 -12.08 -3.93 -16.07
N GLY A 23 -10.85 -4.25 -15.63
CA GLY A 23 -9.64 -3.57 -16.09
C GLY A 23 -9.22 -2.37 -15.23
N HIS A 24 -10.06 -1.93 -14.29
CA HIS A 24 -9.76 -0.85 -13.34
C HIS A 24 -8.77 -1.30 -12.27
N TRP A 25 -7.92 -0.39 -11.82
CA TRP A 25 -7.03 -0.56 -10.69
C TRP A 25 -7.75 -0.33 -9.36
N MET A 26 -7.26 -1.04 -8.35
CA MET A 26 -7.72 -1.01 -6.98
C MET A 26 -6.52 -1.10 -6.05
N PHE A 27 -6.64 -0.54 -4.85
CA PHE A 27 -5.65 -0.68 -3.80
C PHE A 27 -6.30 -1.19 -2.51
N GLU A 28 -5.55 -1.98 -1.75
CA GLU A 28 -5.92 -2.43 -0.40
C GLU A 28 -4.75 -2.15 0.54
N VAL A 29 -5.02 -1.44 1.63
CA VAL A 29 -4.02 -1.11 2.64
C VAL A 29 -4.15 -2.11 3.79
N ARG A 30 -3.06 -2.81 4.10
CA ARG A 30 -2.96 -3.72 5.24
C ARG A 30 -2.01 -3.18 6.29
N GLY A 31 -2.41 -3.36 7.54
CA GLY A 31 -1.59 -3.06 8.70
C GLY A 31 -0.48 -4.11 8.92
N PRO A 32 0.31 -3.96 10.00
CA PRO A 32 1.39 -4.89 10.34
C PRO A 32 0.95 -6.33 10.58
N ASP A 33 -0.28 -6.53 11.06
CA ASP A 33 -0.84 -7.84 11.38
C ASP A 33 -1.59 -8.46 10.18
N ASP A 34 -1.30 -8.00 8.95
CA ASP A 34 -2.00 -8.34 7.71
C ASP A 34 -3.51 -8.05 7.72
N GLN A 35 -3.99 -7.30 8.71
CA GLN A 35 -5.38 -6.85 8.77
C GLN A 35 -5.65 -5.78 7.71
N VAL A 36 -6.77 -5.92 6.99
CA VAL A 36 -7.22 -4.91 6.03
C VAL A 36 -7.67 -3.66 6.79
N MET A 37 -7.00 -2.54 6.53
CA MET A 37 -7.27 -1.23 7.14
C MET A 37 -8.24 -0.41 6.28
N GLY A 38 -8.21 -0.62 4.97
CA GLY A 38 -9.06 0.06 4.01
C GLY A 38 -8.62 -0.21 2.58
N GLY A 39 -9.33 0.39 1.62
CA GLY A 39 -9.02 0.24 0.22
C GLY A 39 -9.88 1.14 -0.65
N GLY A 40 -9.47 1.27 -1.91
CA GLY A 40 -10.16 2.04 -2.93
C GLY A 40 -10.12 1.31 -4.26
N GLY A 41 -11.02 1.64 -5.18
CA GLY A 41 -11.07 1.01 -6.48
C GLY A 41 -11.79 1.85 -7.53
N GLY A 42 -11.58 1.48 -8.79
CA GLY A 42 -12.17 2.17 -9.94
C GLY A 42 -11.20 3.04 -10.72
N TYR A 43 -9.92 3.05 -10.36
CA TYR A 43 -8.88 3.88 -10.98
C TYR A 43 -8.53 3.37 -12.39
N GLU A 44 -8.20 4.27 -13.30
CA GLU A 44 -7.82 3.90 -14.67
C GLU A 44 -6.36 3.41 -14.73
N ASP A 45 -5.53 3.89 -13.81
CA ASP A 45 -4.10 3.58 -13.74
C ASP A 45 -3.62 3.20 -12.31
N ALA A 46 -2.49 2.47 -12.26
CA ALA A 46 -1.88 2.04 -11.00
C ALA A 46 -1.38 3.22 -10.16
N PHE A 47 -0.85 4.28 -10.78
CA PHE A 47 -0.36 5.47 -10.08
C PHE A 47 -1.50 6.26 -9.44
N GLU A 48 -2.67 6.37 -10.09
CA GLU A 48 -3.86 6.98 -9.47
C GLU A 48 -4.31 6.21 -8.22
N ALA A 49 -4.27 4.88 -8.28
CA ALA A 49 -4.58 4.05 -7.13
C ALA A 49 -3.54 4.21 -5.99
N LEU A 50 -2.27 4.46 -6.32
CA LEU A 50 -1.23 4.75 -5.33
C LEU A 50 -1.40 6.12 -4.70
N ASP A 51 -1.65 7.15 -5.50
CA ASP A 51 -1.86 8.52 -5.05
C ASP A 51 -3.09 8.61 -4.11
N ALA A 52 -4.16 7.87 -4.44
CA ALA A 52 -5.31 7.76 -3.57
C ALA A 52 -5.03 7.02 -2.25
N ALA A 53 -4.08 6.07 -2.23
CA ALA A 53 -3.63 5.41 -0.99
C ALA A 53 -2.75 6.36 -0.14
N GLU A 54 -1.80 7.03 -0.81
CA GLU A 54 -1.22 8.35 -0.52
C GLU A 54 -2.08 9.22 0.40
N ASP A 55 -3.13 9.74 -0.22
CA ASP A 55 -4.03 10.75 0.30
C ASP A 55 -4.95 10.20 1.41
N ALA A 56 -5.38 8.95 1.29
CA ALA A 56 -6.24 8.31 2.29
C ALA A 56 -5.50 7.96 3.59
N PHE A 57 -4.19 7.72 3.54
CA PHE A 57 -3.38 7.30 4.68
C PHE A 57 -2.12 8.18 4.87
N PRO A 58 -2.29 9.50 5.08
CA PRO A 58 -1.18 10.44 5.14
C PRO A 58 -0.30 10.18 6.37
N GLY A 59 1.01 10.14 6.18
CA GLY A 59 2.00 9.96 7.25
C GLY A 59 2.28 8.49 7.65
N CYS A 60 1.70 7.52 6.93
CA CYS A 60 2.08 6.12 7.08
C CYS A 60 3.30 5.79 6.20
N ASP A 61 4.29 5.08 6.75
CA ASP A 61 5.38 4.48 5.97
C ASP A 61 4.81 3.30 5.19
N MET A 62 4.44 3.55 3.93
CA MET A 62 3.77 2.60 3.07
C MET A 62 4.76 1.87 2.17
N LYS A 63 4.61 0.55 2.09
CA LYS A 63 5.30 -0.30 1.13
C LYS A 63 4.32 -0.81 0.08
N TRP A 64 4.57 -0.47 -1.18
CA TRP A 64 3.74 -0.88 -2.31
C TRP A 64 4.03 -2.33 -2.74
N VAL A 65 2.98 -3.09 -2.95
CA VAL A 65 2.99 -4.48 -3.43
C VAL A 65 2.06 -4.56 -4.63
N ILE A 66 2.57 -4.98 -5.78
CA ILE A 66 1.75 -5.12 -6.99
C ILE A 66 1.32 -6.59 -7.09
N GLN A 67 0.01 -6.85 -6.97
CA GLN A 67 -0.62 -8.14 -7.25
C GLN A 67 -1.23 -8.13 -8.65
N GLN A 68 -0.59 -8.84 -9.57
CA GLN A 68 -1.17 -9.07 -10.90
C GLN A 68 -2.15 -10.26 -10.87
N PRO A 69 -3.17 -10.29 -11.76
CA PRO A 69 -4.23 -11.32 -11.75
C PRO A 69 -3.75 -12.76 -11.97
N MET A 70 -2.45 -12.99 -12.20
CA MET A 70 -1.84 -14.32 -12.32
C MET A 70 -0.88 -14.66 -11.16
N GLY A 71 -1.17 -14.22 -9.94
CA GLY A 71 -0.59 -14.85 -8.73
C GLY A 71 0.89 -14.57 -8.47
N TYR A 72 1.50 -13.60 -9.14
CA TYR A 72 2.84 -13.12 -8.82
C TYR A 72 2.75 -11.82 -8.02
N MET A 73 3.15 -11.88 -6.75
CA MET A 73 3.43 -10.69 -5.95
C MET A 73 4.79 -10.14 -6.39
N VAL A 74 4.81 -8.98 -7.05
CA VAL A 74 6.06 -8.31 -7.36
C VAL A 74 6.31 -7.26 -6.28
N ASN A 75 7.44 -7.42 -5.59
CA ASN A 75 7.91 -6.52 -4.54
C ASN A 75 8.60 -5.29 -5.17
N THR A 76 7.94 -4.59 -6.08
CA THR A 76 8.48 -3.38 -6.73
C THR A 76 8.07 -2.13 -5.97
N ALA A 77 8.52 -2.04 -4.72
CA ALA A 77 8.70 -0.77 -4.02
C ALA A 77 10.20 -0.52 -3.79
N LYS A 78 10.96 -0.57 -4.89
CA LYS A 78 12.21 0.18 -5.00
C LYS A 78 12.15 0.91 -6.34
N ARG A 79 11.75 2.18 -6.28
CA ARG A 79 12.38 3.18 -7.12
C ARG A 79 13.85 3.10 -6.69
N GLU A 80 14.67 2.37 -7.44
CA GLU A 80 16.11 2.42 -7.27
C GLU A 80 16.49 3.89 -7.48
N ALA A 81 16.72 4.56 -6.36
CA ALA A 81 17.60 5.68 -6.30
C ALA A 81 19.00 5.11 -6.51
N GLU A 82 19.42 5.05 -7.78
CA GLU A 82 20.80 5.15 -8.25
C GLU A 82 20.81 5.27 -9.79
#